data_AF-A0A093XH29-F1
#
_entry.id   AF-A0A093XH29-F1
#
_cell.length_a   1.000
_cell.length_b   1.000
_cell.length_c   1.000
_cell.angle_alpha   90.00
_cell.angle_beta   90.00
_cell.angle_gamma   90.00
#
_symmetry.space_group_name_H-M   'P 1'
#
loop_
_entity.id
_entity.type
_entity.pdbx_description
1 polymer ?
#
loop_
_entity_poly.entity_id
_entity_poly.type
_entity_poly.pdbx_seq_one_letter_code
_entity_poly.pdbx_strand_id
1 'polypeptide(L)'
;MGREKGAWERVCDGVGWAVAAGASKSVAVGVAYPHEVLRTRLRQAPVDGVLKYTGIVQCARLVVREEGLSALYGGLTPHLMRAVPASAIMFGVFEVVTRTGSAQVSACGSAVTTKLESDNTGPIENSVPYMDANYKCNIYLCRGYQYEDNTSRVMALHADDNIPFHINLVAGHKPGYANASVVDTSTNKVVAALKTWDHWPDVTDGSTYDQKTNFNVTIPSGLESACGTAGKCVIQWYWYAIANDQTYESCHDFYIVS
;
A
#
# COMPACT_ATOMS: atom_id res chain seq x y z
N MET A 1 -20.36 4.55 -8.30
CA MET A 1 -19.98 4.91 -9.67
C MET A 1 -18.96 6.04 -9.61
N GLY A 2 -17.66 5.71 -9.57
CA GLY A 2 -16.58 6.69 -9.65
C GLY A 2 -16.19 6.86 -11.11
N ARG A 3 -16.35 8.06 -11.67
CA ARG A 3 -15.90 8.40 -13.03
C ARG A 3 -14.37 8.22 -13.09
N GLU A 4 -13.86 7.48 -14.08
CA GLU A 4 -12.42 7.44 -14.33
C GLU A 4 -11.89 8.86 -14.48
N LYS A 5 -10.88 9.21 -13.69
CA LYS A 5 -10.26 10.53 -13.77
C LYS A 5 -9.62 10.71 -15.13
N GLY A 6 -9.99 11.78 -15.83
CA GLY A 6 -9.41 12.12 -17.11
C GLY A 6 -7.91 12.39 -16.98
N ALA A 7 -7.18 12.32 -18.10
CA ALA A 7 -5.75 12.65 -18.11
C ALA A 7 -5.48 14.05 -17.53
N TRP A 8 -6.37 15.01 -17.74
CA TRP A 8 -6.25 16.34 -17.17
C TRP A 8 -6.42 16.40 -15.66
N GLU A 9 -7.34 15.63 -15.10
CA GLU A 9 -7.58 15.62 -13.66
C GLU A 9 -6.41 15.00 -12.91
N ARG A 10 -5.80 13.95 -13.48
CA ARG A 10 -4.58 13.36 -12.94
C ARG A 10 -3.41 14.36 -12.92
N VAL A 11 -3.29 15.19 -13.95
CA VAL A 11 -2.27 16.25 -13.99
C VAL A 11 -2.58 17.34 -12.96
N CYS A 12 -3.83 17.79 -12.84
CA CYS A 12 -4.22 18.77 -11.83
C CYS A 12 -3.97 18.27 -10.41
N ASP A 13 -4.30 17.00 -10.12
CA ASP A 13 -4.02 16.37 -8.83
C ASP A 13 -2.51 16.32 -8.58
N GLY A 14 -1.72 15.85 -9.55
CA GLY A 14 -0.26 15.79 -9.43
C GLY A 14 0.39 17.15 -9.21
N VAL A 15 -0.12 18.21 -9.85
CA VAL A 15 0.31 19.60 -9.61
C VAL A 15 -0.08 20.04 -8.20
N GLY A 16 -1.28 19.71 -7.73
CA GLY A 16 -1.74 20.01 -6.37
C GLY A 16 -0.83 19.39 -5.30
N TRP A 17 -0.49 18.12 -5.46
CA TRP A 17 0.45 17.41 -4.59
C TRP A 17 1.84 18.03 -4.61
N ALA A 18 2.37 18.35 -5.79
CA ALA A 18 3.68 18.99 -5.92
C ALA A 18 3.74 20.35 -5.23
N VAL A 19 2.68 21.15 -5.31
CA VAL A 19 2.56 22.45 -4.62
C VAL A 19 2.52 22.26 -3.11
N ALA A 20 1.70 21.35 -2.60
CA ALA A 20 1.59 21.06 -1.17
C ALA A 20 2.93 20.57 -0.59
N ALA A 21 3.60 19.64 -1.28
CA ALA A 21 4.91 19.13 -0.92
C ALA A 21 5.97 20.24 -0.92
N GLY A 22 5.97 21.10 -1.95
CA GLY A 22 6.90 22.22 -2.06
C GLY A 22 6.71 23.27 -0.97
N ALA A 23 5.47 23.61 -0.62
CA ALA A 23 5.15 24.55 0.45
C ALA A 23 5.60 24.01 1.82
N SER A 24 5.23 22.76 2.14
CA SER A 24 5.64 22.09 3.37
C SER A 24 7.17 22.03 3.50
N LYS A 25 7.87 21.65 2.42
CA LYS A 25 9.33 21.60 2.40
C LYS A 25 9.96 22.98 2.61
N SER A 26 9.39 24.02 2.01
CA SER A 26 9.90 25.40 2.14
C SER A 26 9.80 25.92 3.56
N VAL A 27 8.69 25.63 4.26
CA VAL A 27 8.50 26.00 5.67
C VAL A 27 9.51 25.24 6.55
N ALA A 28 9.60 23.91 6.38
CA ALA A 28 10.54 23.09 7.14
C ALA A 28 12.00 23.55 6.95
N VAL A 29 12.40 23.83 5.71
CA VAL A 29 13.73 24.36 5.41
C VAL A 29 13.89 25.75 6.04
N GLY A 30 12.92 26.66 5.90
CA GLY A 30 13.01 28.01 6.48
C GLY A 30 13.24 28.03 8.00
N VAL A 31 12.67 27.07 8.73
CA VAL A 31 12.88 26.93 10.18
C VAL A 31 14.24 26.30 10.49
N ALA A 32 14.64 25.26 9.75
CA ALA A 32 15.86 24.50 10.01
C ALA A 32 17.15 25.11 9.43
N TYR A 33 17.03 26.03 8.46
CA TYR A 33 18.18 26.51 7.68
C TYR A 33 19.27 27.22 8.49
N PRO A 34 18.97 28.06 9.50
CA PRO A 34 19.99 28.67 10.34
C PRO A 34 20.93 27.64 10.98
N HIS A 35 20.40 26.50 11.42
CA HIS A 35 21.21 25.41 11.98
C HIS A 35 22.19 24.83 10.95
N GLU A 36 21.77 24.66 9.69
CA GLU A 36 22.65 24.18 8.62
C GLU A 36 23.77 25.17 8.30
N VAL A 37 23.48 26.48 8.30
CA VAL A 37 24.52 27.51 8.15
C VAL A 37 25.52 27.43 9.29
N LEU A 38 25.07 27.37 10.55
CA LEU A 38 25.98 27.25 11.69
C LEU A 38 26.84 25.98 11.63
N ARG A 39 26.24 24.85 11.22
CA ARG A 39 26.95 23.58 11.04
C ARG A 39 28.04 23.67 9.98
N THR A 40 27.79 24.32 8.85
CA THR A 40 28.80 24.50 7.80
C THR A 40 29.92 25.44 8.23
N ARG A 41 29.59 26.52 8.96
CA ARG A 41 30.58 27.45 9.52
C ARG A 41 31.49 26.78 10.56
N LEU A 42 30.94 25.95 11.43
CA LEU A 42 31.71 25.19 12.43
C LEU A 42 32.66 24.15 11.82
N ARG A 43 32.39 23.70 10.58
CA ARG A 43 33.25 22.76 9.84
C ARG A 43 34.34 23.45 9.01
N GLN A 44 34.43 24.78 9.06
CA GLN A 44 35.47 25.50 8.34
C GLN A 44 36.85 25.15 8.90
N ALA A 45 37.81 24.96 7.99
CA ALA A 45 39.19 24.66 8.36
C ALA A 45 39.82 25.85 9.13
N PRO A 46 40.79 25.60 10.03
CA PRO A 46 41.55 26.66 10.67
C PRO A 46 42.24 27.53 9.63
N VAL A 47 42.25 28.85 9.84
CA VAL A 47 43.08 29.79 9.08
C VAL A 47 44.26 30.13 9.97
N ASP A 48 45.49 30.00 9.45
CA ASP A 48 46.73 30.22 10.20
C ASP A 48 46.82 29.38 11.51
N GLY A 49 46.27 28.16 11.49
CA GLY A 49 46.26 27.25 12.63
C GLY A 49 45.22 27.56 13.70
N VAL A 50 44.40 28.61 13.54
CA VAL A 50 43.39 29.03 14.51
C VAL A 50 41.97 28.77 13.99
N LEU A 51 41.16 28.09 14.80
CA LEU A 51 39.73 27.88 14.52
C LEU A 51 38.94 29.15 14.82
N LYS A 52 38.30 29.74 13.81
CA LYS A 52 37.42 30.92 13.97
C LYS A 52 36.16 30.61 14.79
N TYR A 53 35.62 29.39 14.63
CA TYR A 53 34.38 28.96 15.27
C TYR A 53 34.64 27.77 16.18
N THR A 54 34.36 27.93 17.48
CA THR A 54 34.70 26.93 18.52
C THR A 54 33.48 26.28 19.16
N GLY A 55 32.28 26.83 18.93
CA GLY A 55 31.03 26.25 19.41
C GLY A 55 29.80 26.91 18.79
N ILE A 56 28.65 26.24 18.84
CA ILE A 56 27.40 26.67 18.16
C ILE A 56 26.95 28.06 18.62
N VAL A 57 26.94 28.32 19.92
CA VAL A 57 26.50 29.63 20.46
C VAL A 57 27.49 30.75 20.10
N GLN A 58 28.79 30.47 20.16
CA GLN A 58 29.83 31.43 19.77
C GLN A 58 29.76 31.74 18.28
N CYS A 59 29.59 30.72 17.44
CA CYS A 59 29.41 30.87 16.00
C CYS A 59 28.17 31.70 15.67
N ALA A 60 27.01 31.40 16.27
CA ALA A 60 25.78 32.14 16.02
C ALA A 60 25.91 33.63 16.38
N ARG A 61 26.48 33.94 17.56
CA ARG A 61 26.71 35.32 17.98
C ARG A 61 27.68 36.04 17.04
N LEU A 62 28.74 35.37 16.61
CA LEU A 62 29.75 35.96 15.74
C LEU A 62 29.19 36.26 14.34
N VAL A 63 28.48 35.30 13.74
CA VAL A 63 27.84 35.47 12.42
C VAL A 63 26.83 36.62 12.44
N VAL A 64 25.96 36.68 13.46
CA VAL A 64 24.96 37.77 13.54
C VAL A 64 25.62 39.12 13.76
N ARG A 65 26.72 39.20 14.51
CA ARG A 65 27.44 40.45 14.78
C ARG A 65 28.25 40.94 13.58
N GLU A 66 28.89 40.03 12.83
CA GLU A 66 29.79 40.37 11.72
C GLU A 66 29.06 40.50 10.38
N GLU A 67 28.11 39.61 10.10
CA GLU A 67 27.46 39.46 8.79
C GLU A 67 25.96 39.79 8.82
N GLY A 68 25.37 39.92 10.01
CA GLY A 68 23.95 40.21 10.21
C GLY A 68 23.05 38.97 10.21
N LEU A 69 21.75 39.18 10.50
CA LEU A 69 20.77 38.09 10.60
C LEU A 69 20.51 37.38 9.26
N SER A 70 20.59 38.09 8.14
CA SER A 70 20.40 37.52 6.80
C SER A 70 21.45 36.48 6.43
N ALA A 71 22.65 36.54 7.04
CA ALA A 71 23.72 35.57 6.81
C ALA A 71 23.34 34.15 7.25
N LEU A 72 22.42 34.00 8.22
CA LEU A 72 21.86 32.70 8.63
C LEU A 72 21.00 32.05 7.55
N TYR A 73 20.67 32.78 6.49
CA TYR A 73 19.91 32.32 5.32
C TYR A 73 20.73 32.38 4.02
N GLY A 74 22.04 32.64 4.11
CA GLY A 74 22.95 32.62 2.98
C GLY A 74 22.98 31.25 2.30
N GLY A 75 22.54 31.19 1.04
CA GLY A 75 22.45 29.94 0.26
C GLY A 75 21.08 29.25 0.29
N LEU A 76 20.05 29.86 0.89
CA LEU A 76 18.71 29.26 0.96
C LEU A 76 18.13 28.97 -0.43
N THR A 77 18.29 29.90 -1.38
CA THR A 77 17.77 29.76 -2.74
C THR A 77 18.27 28.50 -3.46
N PRO A 78 19.60 28.28 -3.62
CA PRO A 78 20.10 27.05 -4.25
C PRO A 78 19.73 25.79 -3.45
N HIS A 79 19.55 25.88 -2.12
CA HIS A 79 19.07 24.75 -1.33
C HIS A 79 17.61 24.40 -1.68
N LEU A 80 16.72 25.38 -1.76
CA LEU A 80 15.31 25.18 -2.13
C LEU A 80 15.17 24.70 -3.58
N MET A 81 15.96 25.24 -4.52
CA MET A 81 15.99 24.80 -5.91
C MET A 81 16.31 23.31 -6.06
N ARG A 82 17.06 22.73 -5.13
CA ARG A 82 17.33 21.28 -5.09
C ARG A 82 16.26 20.53 -4.28
N ALA A 83 15.91 21.05 -3.11
CA ALA A 83 15.07 20.34 -2.14
C ALA A 83 13.62 20.19 -2.60
N VAL A 84 13.04 21.23 -3.22
CA VAL A 84 11.63 21.22 -3.64
C VAL A 84 11.40 20.23 -4.80
N PRO A 85 12.18 20.25 -5.90
CA PRO A 85 12.01 19.24 -6.96
C PRO A 85 12.29 17.82 -6.48
N ALA A 86 13.28 17.61 -5.62
CA ALA A 86 13.57 16.30 -5.07
C ALA A 86 12.40 15.74 -4.26
N SER A 87 11.73 16.59 -3.46
CA SER A 87 10.53 16.18 -2.73
C SER A 87 9.36 15.88 -3.67
N ALA A 88 9.11 16.68 -4.70
CA ALA A 88 8.05 16.41 -5.67
C ALA A 88 8.27 15.08 -6.42
N ILE A 89 9.51 14.80 -6.85
CA ILE A 89 9.89 13.54 -7.49
C ILE A 89 9.70 12.38 -6.52
N MET A 90 10.13 12.51 -5.26
CA MET A 90 9.98 11.45 -4.27
C MET A 90 8.50 11.06 -4.06
N PHE A 91 7.60 12.03 -3.91
CA PHE A 91 6.18 11.75 -3.78
C PHE A 91 5.57 11.18 -5.05
N GLY A 92 5.91 11.71 -6.23
CA GLY A 92 5.42 11.16 -7.50
C GLY A 92 5.91 9.74 -7.77
N VAL A 93 7.18 9.44 -7.47
CA VAL A 93 7.74 8.09 -7.57
C VAL A 93 7.09 7.16 -6.55
N PHE A 94 6.83 7.63 -5.32
CA PHE A 94 6.12 6.85 -4.33
C PHE A 94 4.76 6.41 -4.87
N GLU A 95 3.94 7.32 -5.38
CA GLU A 95 2.63 7.00 -5.98
C GLU A 95 2.72 6.05 -7.18
N VAL A 96 3.76 6.17 -8.01
CA VAL A 96 3.91 5.32 -9.20
C VAL A 96 4.46 3.93 -8.85
N VAL A 97 5.36 3.85 -7.87
CA VAL A 97 6.07 2.62 -7.51
C VAL A 97 5.25 1.77 -6.54
N THR A 98 4.49 2.38 -5.64
CA THR A 98 3.51 1.63 -4.86
C THR A 98 2.33 1.30 -5.76
N ARG A 99 2.12 0.01 -6.09
CA ARG A 99 0.91 -0.44 -6.82
C ARG A 99 -0.32 -0.41 -5.90
N THR A 100 -0.14 0.06 -4.68
CA THR A 100 -1.14 0.13 -3.63
C THR A 100 -2.10 1.22 -3.98
N GLY A 101 -3.39 0.90 -3.88
CA GLY A 101 -4.35 1.98 -3.88
C GLY A 101 -4.35 2.71 -2.53
N SER A 102 -4.68 3.99 -2.61
CA SER A 102 -4.64 4.90 -1.47
C SER A 102 -5.54 4.46 -0.32
N ALA A 103 -6.62 3.71 -0.58
CA ALA A 103 -7.53 3.23 0.45
C ALA A 103 -6.89 2.12 1.29
N GLN A 104 -6.19 1.17 0.68
CA GLN A 104 -5.46 0.13 1.39
C GLN A 104 -4.34 0.73 2.25
N VAL A 105 -3.58 1.69 1.74
CA VAL A 105 -2.56 2.38 2.55
C VAL A 105 -3.20 3.12 3.73
N SER A 106 -4.35 3.76 3.51
CA SER A 106 -5.09 4.46 4.57
C SER A 106 -5.63 3.51 5.64
N ALA A 107 -5.96 2.26 5.29
CA ALA A 107 -6.51 1.27 6.22
C ALA A 107 -5.40 0.45 6.92
N CYS A 108 -4.46 -0.09 6.14
CA CYS A 108 -3.48 -1.08 6.57
C CYS A 108 -2.12 -0.45 6.93
N GLY A 109 -1.86 0.79 6.52
CA GLY A 109 -0.56 1.45 6.69
C GLY A 109 0.44 1.07 5.60
N SER A 110 1.39 1.97 5.34
CA SER A 110 2.33 1.81 4.21
C SER A 110 3.26 0.61 4.37
N ALA A 111 3.70 0.30 5.59
CA ALA A 111 4.63 -0.79 5.86
C ALA A 111 4.00 -2.17 5.59
N VAL A 112 2.79 -2.41 6.12
CA VAL A 112 2.02 -3.63 5.87
C VAL A 112 1.72 -3.77 4.38
N THR A 113 1.25 -2.69 3.76
CA THR A 113 0.85 -2.74 2.34
C THR A 113 2.05 -3.04 1.45
N THR A 114 3.20 -2.40 1.69
CA THR A 114 4.46 -2.68 0.97
C THR A 114 4.86 -4.15 1.12
N LYS A 115 4.71 -4.71 2.33
CA LYS A 115 5.06 -6.10 2.59
C LYS A 115 4.17 -7.06 1.80
N LEU A 116 2.86 -6.83 1.80
CA LEU A 116 1.88 -7.65 1.07
C LEU A 116 2.09 -7.63 -0.43
N GLU A 117 2.53 -6.50 -0.99
CA GLU A 117 2.84 -6.35 -2.42
C GLU A 117 4.16 -7.01 -2.81
N SER A 118 5.17 -6.88 -1.95
CA SER A 118 6.49 -7.47 -2.21
C SER A 118 6.45 -9.00 -2.27
N ASP A 119 5.41 -9.61 -1.67
CA ASP A 119 5.24 -11.05 -1.54
C ASP A 119 3.77 -11.43 -1.78
N ASN A 120 3.32 -11.24 -3.03
CA ASN A 120 1.92 -11.43 -3.43
C ASN A 120 1.43 -12.89 -3.31
N THR A 121 2.33 -13.87 -3.34
CA THR A 121 2.03 -15.29 -3.15
C THR A 121 2.32 -15.79 -1.73
N GLY A 122 2.88 -14.94 -0.88
CA GLY A 122 3.26 -15.30 0.49
C GLY A 122 2.10 -15.30 1.47
N PRO A 123 2.32 -15.88 2.65
CA PRO A 123 1.32 -15.95 3.71
C PRO A 123 1.06 -14.57 4.33
N ILE A 124 -0.17 -14.36 4.78
CA ILE A 124 -0.63 -13.10 5.39
C ILE A 124 0.18 -12.76 6.65
N GLU A 125 0.56 -13.80 7.42
CA GLU A 125 1.29 -13.71 8.68
C GLU A 125 2.63 -12.97 8.54
N ASN A 126 3.28 -13.04 7.37
CA ASN A 126 4.52 -12.32 7.10
C ASN A 126 4.38 -10.79 7.19
N SER A 127 3.15 -10.28 7.14
CA SER A 127 2.84 -8.85 7.15
C SER A 127 2.43 -8.34 8.54
N VAL A 128 2.06 -9.25 9.46
CA VAL A 128 1.63 -8.92 10.83
C VAL A 128 2.68 -8.12 11.62
N PRO A 129 3.99 -8.43 11.55
CA PRO A 129 5.01 -7.67 12.29
C PRO A 129 5.15 -6.20 11.86
N TYR A 130 4.57 -5.80 10.72
CA TYR A 130 4.66 -4.45 10.17
C TYR A 130 3.46 -3.58 10.55
N MET A 131 2.48 -4.11 11.28
CA MET A 131 1.33 -3.35 11.76
C MET A 131 1.76 -2.27 12.76
N ASP A 132 1.25 -1.06 12.59
CA ASP A 132 1.49 0.06 13.50
C ASP A 132 0.26 0.35 14.38
N ALA A 133 0.38 1.33 15.28
CA ALA A 133 -0.69 1.69 16.20
C ALA A 133 -1.96 2.28 15.52
N ASN A 134 -1.87 2.68 14.25
CA ASN A 134 -2.97 3.23 13.46
C ASN A 134 -3.63 2.19 12.54
N TYR A 135 -3.21 0.92 12.62
CA TYR A 135 -3.74 -0.17 11.82
C TYR A 135 -5.26 -0.35 12.04
N LYS A 136 -6.04 -0.27 10.96
CA LYS A 136 -7.51 -0.42 10.96
C LYS A 136 -8.03 -1.43 9.94
N CYS A 137 -7.11 -2.06 9.23
CA CYS A 137 -7.38 -2.99 8.14
C CYS A 137 -7.68 -4.39 8.68
N ASN A 138 -8.33 -5.19 7.86
CA ASN A 138 -8.39 -6.64 8.08
C ASN A 138 -7.57 -7.32 6.99
N ILE A 139 -6.31 -7.66 7.28
CA ILE A 139 -5.46 -8.35 6.28
C ILE A 139 -5.83 -9.82 6.08
N TYR A 140 -6.77 -10.35 6.88
CA TYR A 140 -7.36 -11.69 6.74
C TYR A 140 -8.75 -11.63 6.04
N LEU A 141 -9.00 -10.54 5.33
CA LEU A 141 -10.06 -10.41 4.36
C LEU A 141 -9.41 -9.82 3.11
N CYS A 142 -9.30 -10.62 2.05
CA CYS A 142 -8.74 -10.21 0.77
C CYS A 142 -7.35 -9.55 0.87
N ARG A 143 -6.50 -10.00 1.78
CA ARG A 143 -5.17 -9.45 2.06
C ARG A 143 -5.24 -7.96 2.43
N GLY A 144 -6.38 -7.48 2.89
CA GLY A 144 -6.62 -6.07 3.18
C GLY A 144 -6.83 -5.20 1.94
N TYR A 145 -6.90 -5.75 0.72
CA TYR A 145 -7.25 -4.97 -0.47
C TYR A 145 -8.61 -4.28 -0.27
N GLN A 146 -8.72 -3.05 -0.75
CA GLN A 146 -9.93 -2.23 -0.60
C GLN A 146 -10.64 -2.09 -1.95
N TYR A 147 -11.97 -2.13 -1.93
CA TYR A 147 -12.81 -2.03 -3.12
C TYR A 147 -12.57 -0.72 -3.89
N GLU A 148 -12.36 0.38 -3.17
CA GLU A 148 -12.12 1.73 -3.71
C GLU A 148 -10.89 1.77 -4.62
N ASP A 149 -9.93 0.87 -4.39
CA ASP A 149 -8.69 0.77 -5.15
C ASP A 149 -8.83 -0.13 -6.40
N ASN A 150 -9.95 -0.86 -6.54
CA ASN A 150 -10.15 -1.87 -7.57
C ASN A 150 -11.44 -1.68 -8.41
N THR A 151 -12.06 -0.51 -8.38
CA THR A 151 -13.35 -0.24 -9.05
C THR A 151 -13.37 -0.48 -10.57
N SER A 152 -12.20 -0.57 -11.22
CA SER A 152 -12.06 -0.83 -12.66
C SER A 152 -12.04 -2.31 -13.04
N ARG A 153 -11.95 -3.24 -12.08
CA ARG A 153 -11.82 -4.69 -12.32
C ARG A 153 -12.95 -5.51 -11.69
N VAL A 154 -14.06 -4.86 -11.37
CA VAL A 154 -15.23 -5.49 -10.77
C VAL A 154 -15.96 -6.33 -11.82
N MET A 155 -16.27 -7.57 -11.49
CA MET A 155 -17.04 -8.46 -12.37
C MET A 155 -18.54 -8.20 -12.22
N ALA A 156 -19.25 -8.07 -13.33
CA ALA A 156 -20.70 -8.08 -13.38
C ALA A 156 -21.15 -9.51 -13.68
N LEU A 157 -21.78 -10.17 -12.72
CA LEU A 157 -22.13 -11.59 -12.80
C LEU A 157 -23.64 -11.79 -12.67
N HIS A 158 -24.16 -12.87 -13.23
CA HIS A 158 -25.53 -13.34 -13.05
C HIS A 158 -25.53 -14.64 -12.25
N ALA A 159 -26.70 -15.00 -11.73
CA ALA A 159 -26.90 -16.36 -11.22
C ALA A 159 -26.62 -17.38 -12.34
N ASP A 160 -26.10 -18.55 -11.95
CA ASP A 160 -25.70 -19.66 -12.82
C ASP A 160 -24.49 -19.39 -13.75
N ASP A 161 -23.88 -18.20 -13.68
CA ASP A 161 -22.62 -17.93 -14.39
C ASP A 161 -21.56 -18.96 -13.98
N ASN A 162 -20.92 -19.57 -14.98
CA ASN A 162 -19.86 -20.56 -14.80
C ASN A 162 -18.50 -19.91 -15.01
N ILE A 163 -17.80 -19.63 -13.90
CA ILE A 163 -16.58 -18.83 -13.91
C ILE A 163 -15.36 -19.75 -13.83
N PRO A 164 -14.40 -19.65 -14.76
CA PRO A 164 -13.15 -20.37 -14.67
C PRO A 164 -12.27 -19.79 -13.56
N PHE A 165 -11.74 -20.67 -12.71
CA PHE A 165 -10.78 -20.38 -11.66
C PHE A 165 -9.44 -21.03 -11.98
N HIS A 166 -8.39 -20.22 -11.85
CA HIS A 166 -7.00 -20.67 -11.90
C HIS A 166 -6.25 -20.23 -10.65
N ILE A 167 -5.64 -21.18 -9.95
CA ILE A 167 -4.80 -20.93 -8.78
C ILE A 167 -3.34 -21.07 -9.19
N ASN A 168 -2.60 -19.95 -9.16
CA ASN A 168 -1.15 -19.96 -9.32
C ASN A 168 -0.48 -20.27 -7.97
N LEU A 169 -0.34 -21.55 -7.66
CA LEU A 169 0.23 -22.00 -6.39
C LEU A 169 1.76 -22.10 -6.47
N VAL A 170 2.46 -21.24 -5.73
CA VAL A 170 3.93 -21.22 -5.64
C VAL A 170 4.43 -22.00 -4.40
N ALA A 171 3.67 -21.97 -3.30
CA ALA A 171 4.00 -22.66 -2.08
C ALA A 171 3.11 -23.90 -1.90
N GLY A 172 3.71 -25.07 -1.66
CA GLY A 172 3.01 -26.36 -1.56
C GLY A 172 3.00 -26.95 -0.15
N HIS A 173 2.74 -26.13 0.88
CA HIS A 173 2.69 -26.59 2.27
C HIS A 173 1.56 -27.61 2.48
N LYS A 174 1.83 -28.65 3.27
CA LYS A 174 0.90 -29.78 3.47
C LYS A 174 0.99 -30.25 4.91
N PRO A 175 -0.11 -30.63 5.57
CA PRO A 175 -1.50 -30.57 5.07
C PRO A 175 -2.13 -29.19 5.25
N GLY A 176 -3.30 -28.99 4.65
CA GLY A 176 -4.12 -27.80 4.80
C GLY A 176 -5.53 -28.03 4.27
N TYR A 177 -6.39 -27.02 4.39
CA TYR A 177 -7.73 -27.00 3.81
C TYR A 177 -7.94 -25.72 3.03
N ALA A 178 -8.74 -25.79 1.97
CA ALA A 178 -9.00 -24.64 1.10
C ALA A 178 -10.48 -24.54 0.74
N ASN A 179 -10.91 -23.34 0.35
CA ASN A 179 -12.20 -23.12 -0.26
C ASN A 179 -12.17 -22.00 -1.30
N ALA A 180 -13.10 -22.08 -2.25
CA ALA A 180 -13.59 -20.95 -3.01
C ALA A 180 -14.98 -20.60 -2.47
N SER A 181 -15.21 -19.35 -2.12
CA SER A 181 -16.45 -18.90 -1.48
C SER A 181 -16.80 -17.46 -1.85
N VAL A 182 -18.09 -17.13 -1.76
CA VAL A 182 -18.55 -15.74 -1.73
C VAL A 182 -18.49 -15.26 -0.30
N VAL A 183 -17.84 -14.13 -0.07
CA VAL A 183 -17.64 -13.54 1.25
C VAL A 183 -18.26 -12.15 1.30
N ASP A 184 -19.01 -11.86 2.38
CA ASP A 184 -19.47 -10.51 2.71
C ASP A 184 -18.31 -9.71 3.29
N THR A 185 -17.94 -8.61 2.62
CA THR A 185 -16.77 -7.80 2.95
C THR A 185 -16.94 -7.01 4.25
N SER A 186 -18.17 -6.74 4.68
CA SER A 186 -18.43 -5.99 5.90
C SER A 186 -18.33 -6.84 7.16
N THR A 187 -18.60 -8.14 7.03
CA THR A 187 -18.62 -9.08 8.17
C THR A 187 -17.49 -10.11 8.13
N ASN A 188 -16.75 -10.21 7.02
CA ASN A 188 -15.77 -11.28 6.75
C ASN A 188 -16.38 -12.68 6.94
N LYS A 189 -17.60 -12.87 6.43
CA LYS A 189 -18.31 -14.15 6.54
C LYS A 189 -18.61 -14.73 5.17
N VAL A 190 -18.44 -16.04 5.06
CA VAL A 190 -18.89 -16.79 3.88
C VAL A 190 -20.40 -16.74 3.81
N VAL A 191 -20.93 -16.22 2.70
CA VAL A 191 -22.37 -16.19 2.39
C VAL A 191 -22.76 -17.32 1.42
N ALA A 192 -21.81 -17.82 0.62
CA ALA A 192 -22.00 -19.03 -0.18
C ALA A 192 -20.68 -19.77 -0.37
N ALA A 193 -20.68 -21.09 -0.14
CA ALA A 193 -19.56 -21.94 -0.51
C ALA A 193 -19.68 -22.33 -1.99
N LEU A 194 -18.62 -22.12 -2.77
CA LEU A 194 -18.58 -22.48 -4.19
C LEU A 194 -17.85 -23.81 -4.41
N LYS A 195 -16.75 -24.02 -3.68
CA LYS A 195 -15.98 -25.27 -3.70
C LYS A 195 -15.14 -25.39 -2.44
N THR A 196 -14.96 -26.60 -1.91
CA THR A 196 -14.18 -26.85 -0.69
C THR A 196 -13.25 -28.04 -0.86
N TRP A 197 -12.13 -28.03 -0.14
CA TRP A 197 -11.16 -29.11 -0.07
C TRP A 197 -10.70 -29.31 1.37
N ASP A 198 -10.98 -30.48 1.94
CA ASP A 198 -10.56 -30.84 3.30
C ASP A 198 -9.06 -31.18 3.38
N HIS A 199 -8.50 -31.60 2.25
CA HIS A 199 -7.08 -31.89 2.07
C HIS A 199 -6.57 -31.10 0.85
N TRP A 200 -5.80 -30.04 1.11
CA TRP A 200 -5.23 -29.15 0.12
C TRP A 200 -3.77 -28.80 0.47
N PRO A 201 -2.85 -28.75 -0.51
CA PRO A 201 -3.02 -29.08 -1.94
C PRO A 201 -2.86 -30.58 -2.24
N ASP A 202 -3.04 -31.45 -1.24
CA ASP A 202 -2.89 -32.91 -1.41
C ASP A 202 -3.99 -33.53 -2.28
N VAL A 203 -3.58 -34.39 -3.21
CA VAL A 203 -4.46 -35.14 -4.13
C VAL A 203 -4.79 -36.52 -3.58
N THR A 204 -5.53 -36.57 -2.47
CA THR A 204 -5.91 -37.83 -1.79
C THR A 204 -7.24 -38.42 -2.28
N ASP A 205 -8.02 -37.64 -3.02
CA ASP A 205 -9.36 -37.97 -3.52
C ASP A 205 -9.37 -38.54 -4.96
N GLY A 206 -8.18 -38.83 -5.52
CA GLY A 206 -8.03 -39.32 -6.90
C GLY A 206 -8.06 -38.23 -7.97
N SER A 207 -8.21 -36.96 -7.60
CA SER A 207 -8.05 -35.83 -8.54
C SER A 207 -6.58 -35.57 -8.87
N THR A 208 -6.32 -34.87 -9.98
CA THR A 208 -4.98 -34.38 -10.32
C THR A 208 -4.73 -33.00 -9.71
N TYR A 209 -3.46 -32.62 -9.62
CA TYR A 209 -3.08 -31.27 -9.18
C TYR A 209 -3.66 -30.18 -10.10
N ASP A 210 -3.70 -30.46 -11.42
CA ASP A 210 -4.32 -29.60 -12.40
C ASP A 210 -5.82 -29.43 -12.14
N GLN A 211 -6.57 -30.51 -11.90
CA GLN A 211 -8.00 -30.43 -11.56
C GLN A 211 -8.30 -29.68 -10.26
N LYS A 212 -7.33 -29.61 -9.35
CA LYS A 212 -7.42 -28.82 -8.12
C LYS A 212 -7.14 -27.34 -8.36
N THR A 213 -6.19 -27.00 -9.22
CA THR A 213 -5.76 -25.62 -9.49
C THR A 213 -6.48 -24.98 -10.68
N ASN A 214 -7.10 -25.77 -11.55
CA ASN A 214 -7.93 -25.37 -12.69
C ASN A 214 -9.31 -26.01 -12.54
N PHE A 215 -10.30 -25.19 -12.20
CA PHE A 215 -11.68 -25.63 -12.02
C PHE A 215 -12.64 -24.49 -12.33
N ASN A 216 -13.91 -24.81 -12.50
CA ASN A 216 -14.94 -23.77 -12.60
C ASN A 216 -15.78 -23.74 -11.32
N VAL A 217 -16.36 -22.59 -11.05
CA VAL A 217 -17.39 -22.39 -10.02
C VAL A 217 -18.64 -21.83 -10.67
N THR A 218 -19.79 -22.26 -10.17
CA THR A 218 -21.09 -21.72 -10.59
C THR A 218 -21.58 -20.73 -9.55
N ILE A 219 -21.99 -19.54 -9.97
CA ILE A 219 -22.56 -18.54 -9.06
C ILE A 219 -23.97 -18.98 -8.64
N PRO A 220 -24.24 -19.18 -7.34
CA PRO A 220 -25.56 -19.61 -6.90
C PRO A 220 -26.57 -18.47 -7.01
N SER A 221 -27.83 -18.84 -7.23
CA SER A 221 -28.97 -17.92 -7.14
C SER A 221 -29.23 -17.47 -5.70
N GLY A 222 -29.95 -16.35 -5.52
CA GLY A 222 -30.31 -15.82 -4.20
C GLY A 222 -29.26 -14.88 -3.60
N LEU A 223 -28.22 -14.52 -4.36
CA LEU A 223 -27.19 -13.57 -3.95
C LEU A 223 -27.53 -12.11 -4.29
N GLU A 224 -28.61 -11.85 -5.02
CA GLU A 224 -28.98 -10.52 -5.53
C GLU A 224 -29.14 -9.49 -4.40
N SER A 225 -29.76 -9.88 -3.29
CA SER A 225 -29.97 -8.98 -2.15
C SER A 225 -28.70 -8.70 -1.36
N ALA A 226 -27.80 -9.67 -1.26
CA ALA A 226 -26.56 -9.55 -0.46
C ALA A 226 -25.43 -8.92 -1.29
N CYS A 227 -25.31 -9.30 -2.56
CA CYS A 227 -24.20 -9.02 -3.44
C CYS A 227 -24.60 -8.21 -4.69
N GLY A 228 -25.80 -7.62 -4.74
CA GLY A 228 -26.26 -6.78 -5.86
C GLY A 228 -25.59 -5.41 -5.96
N THR A 229 -24.68 -5.08 -5.04
CA THR A 229 -23.91 -3.82 -5.07
C THR A 229 -22.43 -4.14 -4.99
N ALA A 230 -21.65 -3.56 -5.90
CA ALA A 230 -20.21 -3.73 -5.93
C ALA A 230 -19.56 -3.29 -4.60
N GLY A 231 -18.58 -4.07 -4.15
CA GLY A 231 -17.88 -3.87 -2.87
C GLY A 231 -18.58 -4.50 -1.66
N LYS A 232 -19.80 -5.05 -1.81
CA LYS A 232 -20.48 -5.82 -0.73
C LYS A 232 -19.98 -7.25 -0.61
N CYS A 233 -19.65 -7.86 -1.74
CA CYS A 233 -19.19 -9.23 -1.79
C CYS A 233 -17.96 -9.36 -2.68
N VAL A 234 -17.19 -10.40 -2.38
CA VAL A 234 -16.03 -10.83 -3.16
C VAL A 234 -16.13 -12.33 -3.38
N ILE A 235 -15.59 -12.81 -4.50
CA ILE A 235 -15.27 -14.22 -4.63
C ILE A 235 -13.86 -14.39 -4.08
N GLN A 236 -13.73 -15.19 -3.03
CA GLN A 236 -12.49 -15.45 -2.33
C GLN A 236 -12.03 -16.88 -2.60
N TRP A 237 -10.75 -17.04 -2.90
CA TRP A 237 -10.04 -18.29 -2.66
C TRP A 237 -9.26 -18.17 -1.35
N TYR A 238 -9.43 -19.14 -0.46
CA TYR A 238 -8.81 -19.19 0.86
C TYR A 238 -8.12 -20.54 1.05
N TRP A 239 -6.93 -20.54 1.64
CA TRP A 239 -6.20 -21.72 2.04
C TRP A 239 -5.49 -21.50 3.36
N TYR A 240 -5.72 -22.42 4.31
CA TYR A 240 -4.96 -22.50 5.54
C TYR A 240 -4.02 -23.71 5.51
N ALA A 241 -2.72 -23.44 5.61
CA ALA A 241 -1.67 -24.45 5.73
C ALA A 241 -1.42 -24.76 7.20
N ILE A 242 -1.90 -25.92 7.65
CA ILE A 242 -1.85 -26.34 9.06
C ILE A 242 -0.42 -26.55 9.54
N ALA A 243 0.46 -27.09 8.68
CA ALA A 243 1.82 -27.42 9.08
C ALA A 243 2.64 -26.23 9.59
N ASN A 244 2.33 -25.03 9.13
CA ASN A 244 3.11 -23.81 9.40
C ASN A 244 2.25 -22.67 9.96
N ASP A 245 0.97 -22.91 10.26
CA ASP A 245 -0.01 -21.90 10.67
C ASP A 245 -0.03 -20.67 9.74
N GLN A 246 -0.19 -20.93 8.44
CA GLN A 246 -0.09 -19.92 7.40
C GLN A 246 -1.37 -19.79 6.59
N THR A 247 -1.78 -18.55 6.36
CA THR A 247 -2.99 -18.21 5.61
C THR A 247 -2.64 -17.61 4.26
N TYR A 248 -3.29 -18.12 3.22
CA TYR A 248 -3.20 -17.64 1.84
C TYR A 248 -4.60 -17.32 1.36
N GLU A 249 -4.77 -16.15 0.76
CA GLU A 249 -6.05 -15.79 0.18
C GLU A 249 -5.89 -14.88 -1.04
N SER A 250 -6.88 -14.90 -1.91
CA SER A 250 -7.02 -14.00 -3.04
C SER A 250 -8.49 -13.71 -3.25
N CYS A 251 -8.83 -12.50 -3.69
CA CYS A 251 -10.20 -12.07 -3.88
C CYS A 251 -10.39 -11.39 -5.23
N HIS A 252 -11.62 -11.49 -5.74
CA HIS A 252 -12.11 -10.70 -6.85
C HIS A 252 -13.44 -10.02 -6.48
N ASP A 253 -13.51 -8.71 -6.69
CA ASP A 253 -14.73 -7.94 -6.55
C ASP A 253 -15.74 -8.29 -7.63
N PHE A 254 -17.00 -8.43 -7.22
CA PHE A 254 -18.10 -8.61 -8.16
C PHE A 254 -19.39 -7.99 -7.63
N TYR A 255 -20.41 -7.98 -8.47
CA TYR A 255 -21.80 -7.78 -8.07
C TYR A 255 -22.73 -8.62 -8.94
N ILE A 256 -23.90 -8.94 -8.40
CA ILE A 256 -24.95 -9.64 -9.14
C ILE A 256 -25.79 -8.63 -9.92
N VAL A 257 -25.90 -8.85 -11.22
CA VAL A 257 -26.82 -8.18 -12.12
C VAL A 257 -28.14 -8.95 -12.12
N SER A 258 -29.23 -8.23 -11.84
CA SER A 258 -30.61 -8.74 -11.88
C SER A 258 -31.15 -8.90 -13.29
#